data_AF-A0A151AJ26-F1
#
_entry.id   AF-A0A151AJ26-F1
#
_cell.length_a   1.000
_cell.length_b   1.000
_cell.length_c   1.000
_cell.angle_alpha   90.00
_cell.angle_beta   90.00
_cell.angle_gamma   90.00
#
_symmetry.space_group_name_H-M   'P 1'
#
loop_
_entity.id
_entity.type
_entity.pdbx_description
1 polymer ?
#
loop_
_entity_poly.entity_id
_entity_poly.type
_entity_poly.pdbx_seq_one_letter_code
_entity_poly.pdbx_strand_id
1 'polypeptide(L)' 'MKLPGILSMIQMGSGLIFAIPLGLIGFEFLTAGRTVFGVGFLLVAAAMLLLPEYIVRRVGSPRDWVLGLLPFRRGD' A
#
# COMPACT_ATOMS: atom_id res chain seq x y z
N MET A 1 10.87 0.48 -13.81
CA MET A 1 10.54 -0.85 -14.37
C MET A 1 9.22 -1.30 -13.76
N LYS A 2 8.19 -1.56 -14.58
CA LYS A 2 6.94 -2.17 -14.11
C LYS A 2 7.31 -3.54 -13.55
N LEU A 3 6.89 -3.87 -12.31
CA LEU A 3 6.99 -5.24 -11.82
C LEU A 3 6.35 -6.17 -12.86
N PRO A 4 6.85 -7.40 -13.07
CA PRO A 4 6.18 -8.38 -13.93
C PRO A 4 4.69 -8.38 -13.60
N GLY A 5 3.80 -8.41 -14.60
CA GLY A 5 2.36 -8.19 -14.40
C GLY A 5 1.77 -9.02 -13.26
N ILE A 6 2.26 -10.25 -13.09
CA ILE A 6 1.92 -11.14 -11.96
C ILE A 6 2.31 -10.58 -10.60
N LEU A 7 3.52 -10.03 -10.44
CA LEU A 7 3.99 -9.52 -9.16
C LEU A 7 3.23 -8.23 -8.76
N SER A 8 2.82 -7.42 -9.75
CA SER A 8 1.90 -6.30 -9.52
C SER A 8 0.51 -6.76 -9.08
N MET A 9 -0.01 -7.83 -9.69
CA MET A 9 -1.30 -8.43 -9.30
C MET A 9 -1.22 -9.03 -7.89
N ILE A 10 -0.12 -9.69 -7.53
CA ILE A 10 0.10 -10.24 -6.19
C ILE A 10 0.20 -9.12 -5.15
N GLN A 11 0.88 -8.01 -5.48
CA GLN A 11 0.97 -6.86 -4.58
C GLN A 11 -0.41 -6.23 -4.32
N MET A 12 -1.23 -6.03 -5.35
CA MET A 12 -2.61 -5.55 -5.17
C MET A 12 -3.48 -6.58 -4.45
N GLY A 13 -3.39 -7.85 -4.83
CA GLY A 13 -4.17 -8.94 -4.24
C GLY A 13 -3.87 -9.16 -2.76
N SER A 14 -2.59 -9.12 -2.38
CA SER A 14 -2.18 -9.19 -0.97
C SER A 14 -2.70 -7.99 -0.16
N GLY A 15 -2.62 -6.78 -0.71
CA GLY A 15 -3.24 -5.60 -0.08
C GLY A 15 -4.74 -5.78 0.13
N LEU A 16 -5.45 -6.33 -0.85
CA LEU A 16 -6.89 -6.60 -0.77
C LEU A 16 -7.24 -7.64 0.32
N ILE A 17 -6.47 -8.72 0.41
CA ILE A 17 -6.68 -9.80 1.40
C ILE A 17 -6.67 -9.26 2.83
N PHE A 18 -5.82 -8.27 3.12
CA PHE A 18 -5.78 -7.63 4.45
C PHE A 18 -6.75 -6.46 4.58
N ALA A 19 -6.99 -5.69 3.52
CA ALA A 19 -7.89 -4.54 3.56
C ALA A 19 -9.37 -4.93 3.71
N ILE A 20 -9.80 -6.04 3.07
CA ILE A 20 -11.19 -6.52 3.12
C ILE A 20 -11.68 -6.79 4.55
N PRO A 21 -11.02 -7.64 5.36
CA PRO A 21 -11.48 -7.92 6.73
C PRO A 21 -11.51 -6.66 7.59
N LEU A 22 -10.54 -5.75 7.41
CA LEU A 22 -10.52 -4.49 8.15
C LEU A 22 -11.65 -3.54 7.72
N GLY A 23 -11.95 -3.50 6.42
CA GLY A 23 -13.07 -2.75 5.87
C GLY A 23 -14.42 -3.25 6.36
N LEU A 24 -14.58 -4.57 6.45
CA LEU A 24 -15.77 -5.23 7.02
C LEU A 24 -15.96 -4.85 8.49
N ILE A 25 -14.90 -4.92 9.31
CA ILE A 25 -14.94 -4.48 10.72
C ILE A 25 -15.33 -3.00 10.80
N GLY A 26 -14.75 -2.14 9.97
CA GLY A 26 -15.10 -0.72 9.93
C GLY A 26 -16.58 -0.49 9.59
N PHE A 27 -17.08 -1.21 8.60
CA PHE A 27 -18.50 -1.15 8.20
C PHE A 27 -19.43 -1.62 9.33
N GLU A 28 -19.12 -2.74 9.97
CA GLU A 28 -19.88 -3.24 11.13
C GLU A 28 -19.95 -2.19 12.24
N PHE A 29 -18.83 -1.53 12.54
CA PHE A 29 -18.78 -0.48 13.57
C PHE A 29 -19.61 0.74 13.20
N LEU A 30 -19.68 1.12 11.92
CA LEU A 30 -20.60 2.16 11.47
C LEU A 30 -22.06 1.75 11.70
N THR A 31 -22.42 0.50 11.34
CA THR A 31 -23.78 -0.02 11.55
C THR A 31 -24.14 -0.17 13.03
N ALA A 32 -23.15 -0.41 13.89
CA ALA A 32 -23.31 -0.48 15.35
C ALA A 32 -23.35 0.89 16.05
N GLY A 33 -23.35 2.01 15.29
CA GLY A 33 -23.38 3.37 15.84
C GLY A 33 -22.04 3.86 16.40
N ARG A 34 -20.96 3.09 16.25
CA ARG A 34 -19.59 3.45 16.70
C ARG A 34 -18.85 4.19 15.58
N THR A 35 -19.35 5.36 15.20
CA THR A 35 -18.93 6.08 13.99
C THR A 35 -17.42 6.40 13.96
N VAL A 36 -16.85 6.86 15.08
CA VAL A 36 -15.42 7.23 15.15
C VAL A 36 -14.52 6.03 14.80
N PHE A 37 -14.81 4.89 15.42
CA PHE A 37 -14.04 3.66 15.18
C PHE A 37 -14.31 3.11 13.78
N GLY A 38 -15.55 3.12 13.31
CA GLY A 38 -15.90 2.65 11.97
C GLY A 38 -15.19 3.44 10.87
N VAL A 39 -15.22 4.77 10.94
CA VAL A 39 -14.47 5.64 10.01
C VAL A 39 -12.97 5.39 10.14
N GLY A 40 -12.44 5.25 11.35
CA GLY A 40 -11.03 4.95 11.60
C GLY A 40 -10.56 3.68 10.88
N PHE A 41 -11.29 2.58 11.03
CA PHE A 41 -10.96 1.31 10.37
C PHE A 41 -11.06 1.40 8.84
N LEU A 42 -12.07 2.08 8.31
CA LEU A 42 -12.19 2.30 6.86
C LEU A 42 -11.04 3.14 6.30
N LEU A 43 -10.60 4.17 7.03
CA LEU A 43 -9.44 4.97 6.62
C LEU A 43 -8.16 4.14 6.57
N VAL A 44 -7.94 3.25 7.56
CA VAL A 44 -6.78 2.36 7.55
C VAL A 44 -6.85 1.37 6.40
N ALA A 45 -8.03 0.77 6.14
CA ALA A 45 -8.22 -0.13 5.00
C ALA A 45 -7.94 0.56 3.65
N ALA A 46 -8.40 1.81 3.48
CA ALA A 46 -8.10 2.61 2.30
C ALA A 46 -6.61 2.96 2.20
N ALA A 47 -5.96 3.30 3.32
CA ALA A 47 -4.54 3.58 3.37
C ALA A 47 -3.70 2.35 2.97
N MET A 48 -4.07 1.13 3.38
CA MET A 48 -3.38 -0.10 2.97
C MET A 48 -3.30 -0.26 1.44
N LEU A 49 -4.27 0.27 0.70
CA LEU A 49 -4.34 0.18 -0.76
C LEU A 49 -3.65 1.36 -1.43
N LEU A 50 -3.88 2.58 -0.93
CA LEU A 50 -3.48 3.82 -1.61
C LEU A 50 -2.09 4.30 -1.20
N LEU A 51 -1.70 4.08 0.06
CA LEU A 51 -0.44 4.59 0.61
C LEU A 51 0.79 4.00 -0.08
N PRO A 52 0.86 2.68 -0.41
CA PRO A 52 2.01 2.12 -1.10
C PRO A 52 2.23 2.76 -2.48
N GLU A 53 1.17 2.94 -3.26
CA GLU A 53 1.27 3.58 -4.57
C GLU A 53 1.66 5.05 -4.46
N TYR A 54 1.09 5.76 -3.49
CA TYR A 54 1.37 7.17 -3.28
C TYR A 54 2.83 7.42 -2.90
N ILE A 55 3.36 6.63 -1.96
CA ILE A 55 4.76 6.74 -1.53
C ILE A 55 5.69 6.44 -2.70
N VAL A 56 5.45 5.36 -3.44
CA VAL A 56 6.32 4.98 -4.58
C VAL A 56 6.34 6.05 -5.67
N ARG A 57 5.20 6.72 -5.93
CA ARG A 57 5.12 7.80 -6.92
C ARG A 57 5.83 9.09 -6.48
N ARG A 58 5.81 9.41 -5.18
CA ARG A 58 6.25 10.73 -4.67
C ARG A 58 7.65 10.73 -4.08
N VAL A 59 8.04 9.65 -3.42
CA VAL A 59 9.29 9.52 -2.65
C VAL A 59 10.40 8.83 -3.48
N GLY A 60 10.04 8.21 -4.59
CA GLY A 60 10.94 7.37 -5.39
C GLY A 60 10.93 5.93 -4.89
N SER A 61 11.44 5.01 -5.71
CA SER A 61 11.44 3.61 -5.32
C SER A 61 12.53 3.37 -4.27
N PRO A 62 12.28 2.56 -3.22
CA PRO A 62 13.30 2.23 -2.22
C PRO A 62 14.60 1.67 -2.83
N ARG A 63 14.49 1.01 -4.00
CA ARG A 63 15.64 0.52 -4.76
C ARG A 63 16.57 1.65 -5.22
N ASP A 64 16.03 2.83 -5.55
CA ASP A 64 16.82 3.94 -6.09
C ASP A 64 17.70 4.52 -4.97
N TRP A 65 17.26 4.42 -3.72
CA TRP A 65 18.09 4.75 -2.55
C TRP A 65 19.17 3.69 -2.29
N VAL A 66 18.80 2.42 -2.37
CA VAL A 66 19.77 1.31 -2.20
C VAL A 66 20.82 1.30 -3.31
N LEU A 67 20.40 1.57 -4.55
CA LEU A 67 21.30 1.67 -5.70
C LEU A 67 22.10 2.97 -5.70
N GLY A 68 21.56 4.07 -5.16
CA GLY A 68 22.30 5.31 -4.94
C GLY A 68 23.45 5.18 -3.93
N LEU A 69 23.43 4.15 -3.08
CA LEU A 69 24.52 3.80 -2.16
C LEU A 69 25.60 2.93 -2.80
N LEU A 70 25.37 2.37 -4.00
CA LEU A 70 26.34 1.52 -4.69
C LEU A 70 27.14 2.36 -5.71
N PRO A 71 28.48 2.48 -5.56
CA PRO A 71 29.32 3.31 -6.40
C PRO A 71 29.65 2.71 -7.78
N PHE A 72 28.83 1.79 -8.32
CA PHE A 72 29.04 1.21 -9.65
C PHE A 72 28.61 2.20 -10.76
N ARG A 73 29.27 3.36 -10.77
CA ARG A 73 29.39 4.23 -11.93
C ARG A 73 30.20 3.44 -12.96
N ARG A 74 29.47 2.80 -13.88
CA ARG A 74 30.04 2.22 -15.10
C ARG A 74 30.86 3.33 -15.77
N GLY A 75 32.18 3.17 -15.71
CA GLY A 75 33.08 3.82 -16.65
C GLY A 75 32.64 3.43 -18.05
N ASP A 76 32.56 4.47 -18.88
CA ASP A 76 32.69 4.48 -20.33
C ASP A 76 33.34 3.23 -20.95
#